data_AF-A0A1V5N669-F1
#
_entry.id   AF-A0A1V5N669-F1
#
_cell.length_a   1.000
_cell.length_b   1.000
_cell.length_c   1.000
_cell.angle_alpha   90.00
_cell.angle_beta   90.00
_cell.angle_gamma   90.00
#
_symmetry.space_group_name_H-M   'P 1'
#
loop_
_entity.id
_entity.type
_entity.pdbx_description
1 polymer ?
#
loop_
_entity_poly.entity_id
_entity_poly.type
_entity_poly.pdbx_seq_one_letter_code
_entity_poly.pdbx_strand_id
1 'polypeptide(L)'
;MLHYQNRKEMIHVLSMDPVLATDIYERIHTYPGFESVEIMVPGNKAAIAVEDIERLVPDTTKSRVIIIDVRMETLARLRDVYNKVVRYNRADFNLFCNTVLIGHGPVGFLNGSKPLEVFQPYLVDLRNDYSPAVYFFDPFLHYTFDELGKIQYRNQLFPETIPLHLQDIFKESKPNVEQVRRYFRAADLPGDLREEKKKNRLLKLAKAFTKKLEEEFPREKENLQKGLSKEGCALPGEALKLNIYPFFFEEWIADLMKEPKP
;
A
#
# COMPACT_ATOMS: atom_id res chain seq x y z
N MET A 1 -25.88 12.86 8.65
CA MET A 1 -25.05 11.79 8.04
C MET A 1 -25.39 10.49 8.76
N LEU A 2 -25.49 9.37 8.06
CA LEU A 2 -25.76 8.07 8.70
C LEU A 2 -24.43 7.51 9.21
N HIS A 3 -24.38 7.11 10.48
CA HIS A 3 -23.22 6.42 11.06
C HIS A 3 -23.47 4.91 11.09
N TYR A 4 -22.46 4.12 10.74
CA TYR A 4 -22.49 2.65 10.80
C TYR A 4 -21.65 2.19 12.00
N GLN A 5 -22.26 2.17 13.18
CA GLN A 5 -21.56 1.86 14.44
C GLN A 5 -21.26 0.37 14.64
N ASN A 6 -22.04 -0.52 14.02
CA ASN A 6 -21.91 -1.98 14.14
C ASN A 6 -21.08 -2.59 13.01
N ARG A 7 -19.89 -2.05 12.76
CA ARG A 7 -18.96 -2.58 11.74
C ARG A 7 -18.38 -3.91 12.21
N LYS A 8 -18.29 -4.85 11.27
CA LYS A 8 -17.79 -6.21 11.47
C LYS A 8 -16.26 -6.23 11.48
N GLU A 9 -15.70 -7.33 11.97
CA GLU A 9 -14.28 -7.68 11.81
C GLU A 9 -13.99 -8.02 10.34
N MET A 10 -14.04 -7.00 9.48
CA MET A 10 -14.02 -7.13 8.03
C MET A 10 -13.12 -6.06 7.41
N ILE A 11 -12.35 -6.49 6.42
CA ILE A 11 -11.42 -5.67 5.64
C ILE A 11 -11.79 -5.78 4.17
N HIS A 12 -11.99 -4.65 3.50
CA HIS A 12 -12.11 -4.60 2.05
C HIS A 12 -10.79 -4.17 1.41
N VAL A 13 -10.33 -4.90 0.40
CA VAL A 13 -9.18 -4.53 -0.43
C VAL A 13 -9.72 -4.08 -1.78
N LEU A 14 -9.52 -2.81 -2.15
CA LEU A 14 -9.99 -2.24 -3.40
C LEU A 14 -8.78 -1.98 -4.31
N SER A 15 -8.50 -2.92 -5.20
CA SER A 15 -7.40 -2.88 -6.17
C SER A 15 -7.78 -3.65 -7.43
N MET A 16 -7.45 -3.09 -8.60
CA MET A 16 -7.56 -3.81 -9.88
C MET A 16 -6.35 -4.70 -10.17
N ASP A 17 -5.27 -4.56 -9.40
CA ASP A 17 -4.07 -5.37 -9.55
C ASP A 17 -4.16 -6.63 -8.69
N PRO A 18 -4.22 -7.82 -9.32
CA PRO A 18 -4.32 -9.08 -8.59
C PRO A 18 -3.06 -9.42 -7.80
N VAL A 19 -1.88 -8.95 -8.21
CA VAL A 19 -0.62 -9.19 -7.50
C VAL A 19 -0.62 -8.44 -6.17
N LEU A 20 -1.02 -7.16 -6.19
CA LEU A 20 -1.15 -6.37 -4.97
C LEU A 20 -2.28 -6.90 -4.08
N ALA A 21 -3.46 -7.19 -4.66
CA ALA A 21 -4.60 -7.70 -3.90
C ALA A 21 -4.29 -9.03 -3.21
N THR A 22 -3.61 -9.95 -3.93
CA THR A 22 -3.17 -11.23 -3.37
C THR A 22 -2.13 -11.03 -2.28
N ASP A 23 -1.15 -10.14 -2.47
CA ASP A 23 -0.14 -9.90 -1.43
C ASP A 23 -0.75 -9.35 -0.16
N ILE A 24 -1.66 -8.37 -0.26
CA ILE A 24 -2.40 -7.83 0.90
C ILE A 24 -3.21 -8.91 1.59
N TYR A 25 -4.04 -9.65 0.83
CA TYR A 25 -4.87 -10.73 1.37
C TYR A 25 -4.02 -11.71 2.17
N GLU A 26 -2.95 -12.21 1.54
CA GLU A 26 -2.11 -13.23 2.14
C GLU A 26 -1.34 -12.73 3.36
N ARG A 27 -0.87 -11.49 3.35
CA ARG A 27 -0.19 -10.88 4.52
C ARG A 27 -1.12 -10.82 5.72
N ILE A 28 -2.34 -10.32 5.50
CA ILE A 28 -3.33 -10.15 6.56
C ILE A 28 -3.83 -11.53 7.03
N HIS A 29 -4.17 -12.42 6.10
CA HIS A 29 -4.71 -13.74 6.42
C HIS A 29 -3.73 -14.63 7.21
N THR A 30 -2.43 -14.44 7.00
CA THR A 30 -1.39 -15.21 7.69
C THR A 30 -0.83 -14.50 8.92
N TYR A 31 -1.32 -13.30 9.25
CA TYR A 31 -0.87 -12.57 10.43
C TYR A 31 -1.57 -13.09 11.69
N PRO A 32 -0.83 -13.34 12.79
CA PRO A 32 -1.44 -13.85 14.02
C PRO A 32 -2.54 -12.93 14.57
N GLY A 33 -3.67 -13.52 14.97
CA GLY A 33 -4.82 -12.78 15.51
C GLY A 33 -5.83 -12.30 14.47
N PHE A 34 -5.66 -12.67 13.20
CA PHE A 34 -6.58 -12.34 12.10
C PHE A 34 -7.42 -13.53 11.63
N GLU A 35 -7.44 -14.64 12.39
CA GLU A 35 -8.12 -15.89 12.02
C GLU A 35 -9.64 -15.70 11.84
N SER A 36 -10.23 -14.75 12.57
CA SER A 36 -11.66 -14.42 12.50
C SER A 36 -11.99 -13.22 11.62
N VAL A 37 -10.99 -12.57 11.00
CA VAL A 37 -11.19 -11.36 10.20
C VAL A 37 -11.57 -11.76 8.77
N GLU A 38 -12.71 -11.25 8.29
CA GLU A 38 -13.17 -11.48 6.92
C GLU A 38 -12.45 -10.51 5.96
N ILE A 39 -11.73 -11.05 4.96
CA ILE A 39 -10.99 -10.24 3.99
C ILE A 39 -11.67 -10.35 2.63
N MET A 40 -12.26 -9.25 2.20
CA MET A 40 -12.96 -9.14 0.91
C MET A 40 -12.00 -8.61 -0.16
N VAL A 41 -11.73 -9.45 -1.16
CA VAL A 41 -10.97 -9.10 -2.36
C VAL A 41 -11.86 -9.16 -3.60
N PRO A 42 -11.70 -8.25 -4.57
CA PRO A 42 -12.54 -8.21 -5.76
C PRO A 42 -12.14 -9.27 -6.78
N GLY A 43 -13.14 -9.80 -7.48
CA GLY A 43 -12.98 -10.59 -8.70
C GLY A 43 -12.28 -11.95 -8.51
N ASN A 44 -11.81 -12.50 -9.63
CA ASN A 44 -10.93 -13.66 -9.63
C ASN A 44 -9.46 -13.20 -9.63
N LYS A 45 -8.55 -14.00 -9.07
CA LYS A 45 -7.12 -13.64 -8.94
C LYS A 45 -6.39 -13.40 -10.28
N ALA A 46 -7.03 -13.61 -11.44
CA ALA A 46 -6.39 -13.48 -12.75
C ALA A 46 -6.66 -12.12 -13.43
N ALA A 47 -7.87 -11.59 -13.29
CA ALA A 47 -8.24 -10.29 -13.82
C ALA A 47 -9.36 -9.67 -12.99
N ILE A 48 -9.15 -8.43 -12.51
CA ILE A 48 -10.10 -7.70 -11.69
C ILE A 48 -10.61 -6.51 -12.49
N ALA A 49 -11.91 -6.52 -12.81
CA ALA A 49 -12.55 -5.43 -13.54
C ALA A 49 -13.08 -4.35 -12.60
N VAL A 50 -13.46 -3.19 -13.16
CA VAL A 50 -14.05 -2.08 -12.38
C VAL A 50 -15.35 -2.53 -11.72
N GLU A 51 -16.15 -3.30 -12.43
CA GLU A 51 -17.45 -3.80 -11.99
C GLU A 51 -17.32 -4.77 -10.81
N ASP A 52 -16.23 -5.53 -10.74
CA ASP A 52 -15.97 -6.43 -9.61
C ASP A 52 -15.75 -5.66 -8.31
N ILE A 53 -15.10 -4.49 -8.40
CA ILE A 53 -14.87 -3.60 -7.25
C ILE A 53 -16.14 -2.81 -6.94
N GLU A 54 -16.88 -2.37 -7.96
CA GLU A 54 -18.14 -1.65 -7.78
C GLU A 54 -19.17 -2.48 -7.00
N ARG A 55 -19.23 -3.80 -7.23
CA ARG A 55 -20.12 -4.71 -6.48
C ARG A 55 -19.82 -4.75 -4.98
N LEU A 56 -18.58 -4.48 -4.56
CA LEU A 56 -18.19 -4.46 -3.14
C LEU A 56 -18.59 -3.16 -2.43
N VAL A 57 -18.85 -2.09 -3.18
CA VAL A 57 -19.06 -0.74 -2.62
C VAL A 57 -20.13 -0.71 -1.52
N PRO A 58 -21.33 -1.31 -1.67
CA PRO A 58 -22.34 -1.27 -0.62
C PRO A 58 -21.88 -1.93 0.69
N ASP A 59 -21.09 -3.01 0.59
CA ASP A 59 -20.62 -3.79 1.74
C ASP A 59 -19.46 -3.13 2.49
N THR A 60 -18.80 -2.14 1.89
CA THR A 60 -17.77 -1.34 2.58
C THR A 60 -18.29 -0.65 3.85
N THR A 61 -19.60 -0.36 3.93
CA THR A 61 -20.27 0.19 5.12
C THR A 61 -20.19 -0.71 6.35
N LYS A 62 -19.93 -2.01 6.15
CA LYS A 62 -19.78 -2.99 7.22
C LYS A 62 -18.34 -3.16 7.68
N SER A 63 -17.36 -2.60 6.97
CA SER A 63 -15.94 -2.88 7.20
C SER A 63 -15.34 -1.95 8.24
N ARG A 64 -14.41 -2.48 9.03
CA ARG A 64 -13.57 -1.66 9.91
C ARG A 64 -12.38 -1.05 9.19
N VAL A 65 -11.84 -1.73 8.19
CA VAL A 65 -10.73 -1.22 7.39
C VAL A 65 -11.06 -1.34 5.91
N ILE A 66 -10.77 -0.29 5.15
CA ILE A 66 -10.85 -0.27 3.69
C ILE A 66 -9.46 0.10 3.16
N ILE A 67 -8.83 -0.83 2.45
CA ILE A 67 -7.53 -0.65 1.80
C ILE A 67 -7.79 -0.24 0.36
N ILE A 68 -7.25 0.91 -0.06
CA ILE A 68 -7.49 1.51 -1.38
C ILE A 68 -6.16 1.62 -2.12
N ASP A 69 -6.09 1.02 -3.30
CA ASP A 69 -4.97 1.21 -4.22
C ASP A 69 -5.13 2.56 -4.97
N VAL A 70 -4.28 3.52 -4.63
CA VAL A 70 -4.28 4.89 -5.16
C VAL A 70 -3.17 5.11 -6.20
N ARG A 71 -2.58 4.03 -6.74
CA ARG A 71 -1.68 4.14 -7.89
C ARG A 71 -2.42 4.73 -9.10
N MET A 72 -1.70 5.51 -9.91
CA MET A 72 -2.26 6.22 -11.06
C MET A 72 -3.07 5.33 -12.01
N GLU A 73 -2.59 4.11 -12.28
CA GLU A 73 -3.22 3.12 -13.18
C GLU A 73 -4.60 2.69 -12.68
N THR A 74 -4.71 2.48 -11.36
CA THR A 74 -5.95 2.07 -10.69
C THR A 74 -6.86 3.27 -10.45
N LEU A 75 -6.31 4.36 -9.91
CA LEU A 75 -7.03 5.55 -9.50
C LEU A 75 -7.77 6.22 -10.66
N ALA A 76 -7.17 6.27 -11.84
CA ALA A 76 -7.80 6.85 -13.03
C ALA A 76 -9.09 6.09 -13.43
N ARG A 77 -9.12 4.77 -13.21
CA ARG A 77 -10.24 3.89 -13.59
C ARG A 77 -11.28 3.75 -12.49
N LEU A 78 -10.85 3.79 -11.22
CA LEU A 78 -11.72 3.58 -10.07
C LEU A 78 -12.16 4.86 -9.38
N ARG A 79 -11.83 6.05 -9.91
CA ARG A 79 -12.19 7.34 -9.31
C ARG A 79 -13.67 7.40 -8.90
N ASP A 80 -14.58 7.01 -9.79
CA ASP A 80 -16.01 7.06 -9.50
C ASP A 80 -16.43 6.03 -8.45
N VAL A 81 -15.83 4.83 -8.48
CA VAL A 81 -16.05 3.77 -7.48
C VAL A 81 -15.56 4.22 -6.11
N TYR A 82 -14.35 4.76 -6.02
CA TYR A 82 -13.76 5.27 -4.79
C TYR A 82 -14.55 6.45 -4.24
N ASN A 83 -15.03 7.36 -5.10
CA ASN A 83 -15.92 8.44 -4.71
C ASN A 83 -17.22 7.92 -4.08
N LYS A 84 -17.78 6.81 -4.58
CA LYS A 84 -18.95 6.17 -3.95
C LYS A 84 -18.58 5.60 -2.58
N VAL A 85 -17.46 4.87 -2.45
CA VAL A 85 -16.98 4.34 -1.18
C VAL A 85 -16.80 5.45 -0.13
N VAL A 86 -16.13 6.54 -0.52
CA VAL A 86 -15.96 7.71 0.34
C VAL A 86 -17.32 8.28 0.72
N ARG A 87 -18.24 8.51 -0.22
CA ARG A 87 -19.57 9.05 0.07
C ARG A 87 -20.35 8.18 1.07
N TYR A 88 -20.26 6.87 0.97
CA TYR A 88 -20.94 5.96 1.90
C TYR A 88 -20.32 5.97 3.29
N ASN A 89 -19.01 6.15 3.42
CA ASN A 89 -18.29 5.95 4.69
C ASN A 89 -17.75 7.24 5.32
N ARG A 90 -17.84 8.40 4.66
CA ARG A 90 -17.18 9.66 5.09
C ARG A 90 -17.53 10.07 6.52
N ALA A 91 -18.75 9.80 6.97
CA ALA A 91 -19.19 10.08 8.33
C ALA A 91 -18.43 9.29 9.40
N ASP A 92 -17.90 8.13 9.04
CA ASP A 92 -17.31 7.15 9.96
C ASP A 92 -15.80 7.04 9.83
N PHE A 93 -15.19 7.71 8.85
CA PHE A 93 -13.75 7.65 8.64
C PHE A 93 -12.98 8.15 9.86
N ASN A 94 -12.03 7.33 10.32
CA ASN A 94 -11.21 7.50 11.52
C ASN A 94 -12.00 7.51 12.85
N LEU A 95 -13.26 7.06 12.82
CA LEU A 95 -14.11 6.85 14.00
C LEU A 95 -14.49 5.37 14.14
N PHE A 96 -15.26 4.86 13.17
CA PHE A 96 -15.72 3.46 13.12
C PHE A 96 -15.11 2.68 11.94
N CYS A 97 -14.58 3.39 10.94
CA CYS A 97 -13.95 2.82 9.75
C CYS A 97 -12.64 3.53 9.47
N ASN A 98 -11.59 2.79 9.18
CA ASN A 98 -10.29 3.33 8.82
C ASN A 98 -10.01 3.09 7.35
N THR A 99 -9.43 4.08 6.67
CA THR A 99 -8.94 3.94 5.29
C THR A 99 -7.42 3.85 5.28
N VAL A 100 -6.91 2.87 4.52
CA VAL A 100 -5.48 2.62 4.32
C VAL A 100 -5.20 2.81 2.84
N LEU A 101 -4.24 3.66 2.49
CA LEU A 101 -3.89 3.89 1.10
C LEU A 101 -2.57 3.21 0.77
N ILE A 102 -2.50 2.59 -0.40
CA ILE A 102 -1.25 2.10 -0.98
C ILE A 102 -1.07 2.75 -2.35
N GLY A 103 0.06 3.42 -2.55
CA GLY A 103 0.36 4.12 -3.79
C GLY A 103 1.83 3.99 -4.18
N HIS A 104 2.15 4.30 -5.43
CA HIS A 104 3.53 4.37 -5.89
C HIS A 104 4.14 5.77 -5.69
N GLY A 105 3.51 6.68 -4.94
CA GLY A 105 4.01 8.03 -4.69
C GLY A 105 4.01 8.94 -5.93
N PRO A 106 4.53 10.17 -5.81
CA PRO A 106 4.54 11.13 -6.91
C PRO A 106 5.70 10.85 -7.88
N VAL A 107 5.43 10.91 -9.19
CA VAL A 107 6.42 10.58 -10.26
C VAL A 107 7.71 11.41 -10.16
N GLY A 108 7.65 12.63 -9.62
CA GLY A 108 8.81 13.51 -9.45
C GLY A 108 9.76 13.13 -8.31
N PHE A 109 9.44 12.11 -7.50
CA PHE A 109 10.20 11.76 -6.29
C PHE A 109 11.69 11.47 -6.57
N LEU A 110 11.99 10.64 -7.58
CA LEU A 110 13.38 10.28 -7.94
C LEU A 110 14.12 11.37 -8.73
N ASN A 111 13.43 12.40 -9.22
CA ASN A 111 14.01 13.42 -10.10
C ASN A 111 14.34 14.73 -9.39
N GLY A 112 13.97 14.87 -8.10
CA GLY A 112 14.10 16.11 -7.34
C GLY A 112 15.23 16.09 -6.33
N SER A 113 15.86 17.24 -6.10
CA SER A 113 16.80 17.44 -4.98
C SER A 113 16.11 17.53 -3.61
N LYS A 114 14.77 17.52 -3.59
CA LYS A 114 13.92 17.73 -2.42
C LYS A 114 12.72 16.77 -2.45
N PRO A 115 12.94 15.47 -2.21
CA PRO A 115 11.91 14.43 -2.30
C PRO A 115 10.66 14.71 -1.44
N LEU A 116 10.85 15.26 -0.22
CA LEU A 116 9.75 15.51 0.70
C LEU A 116 8.82 16.64 0.24
N GLU A 117 9.35 17.64 -0.48
CA GLU A 117 8.51 18.74 -1.02
C GLU A 117 7.54 18.24 -2.10
N VAL A 118 7.88 17.17 -2.82
CA VAL A 118 7.00 16.58 -3.84
C VAL A 118 5.92 15.69 -3.20
N PHE A 119 6.26 15.01 -2.10
CA PHE A 119 5.29 14.18 -1.38
C PHE A 119 4.24 15.00 -0.63
N GLN A 120 4.58 16.19 -0.13
CA GLN A 120 3.65 17.01 0.64
C GLN A 120 2.32 17.29 -0.10
N PRO A 121 2.30 17.92 -1.30
CA PRO A 121 1.05 18.17 -2.01
C PRO A 121 0.33 16.88 -2.40
N TYR A 122 1.09 15.82 -2.75
CA TYR A 122 0.52 14.52 -3.07
C TYR A 122 -0.26 13.90 -1.89
N LEU A 123 0.30 13.96 -0.68
CA LEU A 123 -0.37 13.45 0.52
C LEU A 123 -1.54 14.34 0.95
N VAL A 124 -1.45 15.67 0.76
CA VAL A 124 -2.58 16.61 1.01
C VAL A 124 -3.79 16.22 0.17
N ASP A 125 -3.60 15.97 -1.12
CA ASP A 125 -4.68 15.59 -2.04
C ASP A 125 -5.32 14.28 -1.60
N LEU A 126 -4.51 13.24 -1.34
CA LEU A 126 -5.00 11.96 -0.83
C LEU A 126 -5.73 12.09 0.51
N ARG A 127 -5.26 12.96 1.40
CA ARG A 127 -5.90 13.21 2.70
C ARG A 127 -7.28 13.82 2.53
N ASN A 128 -7.40 14.81 1.66
CA ASN A 128 -8.67 15.50 1.42
C ASN A 128 -9.71 14.59 0.74
N ASP A 129 -9.25 13.74 -0.17
CA ASP A 129 -10.11 12.85 -0.95
C ASP A 129 -10.57 11.62 -0.16
N TYR A 130 -9.65 10.97 0.57
CA TYR A 130 -9.89 9.64 1.17
C TYR A 130 -9.83 9.58 2.70
N SER A 131 -9.43 10.67 3.36
CA SER A 131 -9.32 10.76 4.83
C SER A 131 -8.60 9.56 5.48
N PRO A 132 -7.41 9.17 4.98
CA PRO A 132 -6.75 7.95 5.39
C PRO A 132 -6.17 8.02 6.80
N ALA A 133 -6.24 6.91 7.50
CA ALA A 133 -5.52 6.69 8.75
C ALA A 133 -4.02 6.52 8.50
N VAL A 134 -3.65 5.90 7.37
CA VAL A 134 -2.24 5.64 7.02
C VAL A 134 -2.07 5.54 5.49
N TYR A 135 -0.92 6.01 5.02
CA TYR A 135 -0.47 5.87 3.64
C TYR A 135 0.82 5.05 3.56
N PHE A 136 0.85 4.13 2.60
CA PHE A 136 2.01 3.32 2.24
C PHE A 136 2.47 3.63 0.81
N PHE A 137 3.73 4.04 0.69
CA PHE A 137 4.46 4.11 -0.56
C PHE A 137 5.03 2.73 -0.91
N ASP A 138 4.74 2.25 -2.10
CA ASP A 138 5.26 1.00 -2.63
C ASP A 138 6.43 1.23 -3.60
N PRO A 139 7.68 1.08 -3.14
CA PRO A 139 8.86 1.35 -3.98
C PRO A 139 9.00 0.34 -5.12
N PHE A 140 8.46 -0.88 -4.98
CA PHE A 140 8.54 -1.90 -6.04
C PHE A 140 7.68 -1.56 -7.27
N LEU A 141 6.90 -0.49 -7.19
CA LEU A 141 6.01 -0.03 -8.24
C LEU A 141 6.24 1.45 -8.60
N HIS A 142 7.32 2.05 -8.09
CA HIS A 142 7.67 3.42 -8.39
C HIS A 142 8.63 3.46 -9.60
N TYR A 143 8.11 3.84 -10.77
CA TYR A 143 8.90 3.88 -12.01
C TYR A 143 9.25 5.32 -12.38
N THR A 144 10.45 5.51 -12.92
CA THR A 144 10.83 6.79 -13.54
C THR A 144 9.99 7.08 -14.79
N PHE A 145 9.97 8.33 -15.24
CA PHE A 145 9.26 8.71 -16.49
C PHE A 145 9.71 7.86 -17.69
N ASP A 146 11.00 7.59 -17.82
CA ASP A 146 11.56 6.78 -18.92
C ASP A 146 11.09 5.33 -18.87
N GLU A 147 10.94 4.78 -17.66
CA GLU A 147 10.41 3.43 -17.45
C GLU A 147 8.92 3.36 -17.75
N LEU A 148 8.15 4.34 -17.28
CA LEU A 148 6.72 4.44 -17.56
C LEU A 148 6.45 4.53 -19.07
N GLY A 149 7.24 5.30 -19.82
CA GLY A 149 7.13 5.35 -21.29
C GLY A 149 7.32 3.99 -21.97
N LYS A 150 8.28 3.18 -21.48
CA LYS A 150 8.52 1.82 -21.99
C LYS A 150 7.38 0.85 -21.63
N ILE A 151 6.80 0.98 -20.43
CA ILE A 151 5.69 0.15 -19.96
C ILE A 151 4.42 0.46 -20.77
N GLN A 152 4.11 1.74 -20.97
CA GLN A 152 2.95 2.16 -21.77
C GLN A 152 3.03 1.65 -23.21
N TYR A 153 4.21 1.68 -23.83
CA TYR A 153 4.41 1.12 -25.16
C TYR A 153 4.06 -0.38 -25.26
N ARG A 154 4.23 -1.14 -24.17
CA ARG A 154 3.90 -2.58 -24.12
C ARG A 154 2.43 -2.86 -23.82
N ASN A 155 1.60 -1.83 -23.66
CA ASN A 155 0.18 -1.93 -23.30
C ASN A 155 -0.08 -2.80 -22.04
N GLN A 156 0.87 -2.79 -21.10
CA GLN A 156 0.73 -3.48 -19.82
C GLN A 156 0.03 -2.58 -18.82
N LEU A 157 -1.15 -3.00 -18.34
CA LEU A 157 -1.94 -2.21 -17.40
C LEU A 157 -1.27 -2.13 -16.02
N PHE A 158 -0.70 -3.25 -15.55
CA PHE A 158 0.05 -3.33 -14.31
C PHE A 158 1.46 -3.85 -14.61
N PRO A 159 2.50 -3.04 -14.37
CA PRO A 159 3.86 -3.48 -14.65
C PRO A 159 4.32 -4.55 -13.64
N GLU A 160 4.81 -5.66 -14.19
CA GLU A 160 5.28 -6.82 -13.43
C GLU A 160 6.78 -6.77 -13.11
N THR A 161 7.54 -5.91 -13.78
CA THR A 161 9.00 -5.85 -13.65
C THR A 161 9.43 -4.93 -12.52
N ILE A 162 10.44 -5.31 -11.75
CA ILE A 162 11.01 -4.40 -10.74
C ILE A 162 11.65 -3.16 -11.38
N PRO A 163 11.40 -1.94 -10.84
CA PRO A 163 12.04 -0.71 -11.29
C PRO A 163 13.56 -0.83 -11.37
N LEU A 164 14.16 -0.29 -12.43
CA LEU A 164 15.58 -0.35 -12.76
C LEU A 164 16.45 0.11 -11.59
N HIS A 165 16.06 1.19 -10.92
CA HIS A 165 16.80 1.74 -9.78
C HIS A 165 16.79 0.82 -8.55
N LEU A 166 15.97 -0.24 -8.52
CA LEU A 166 15.95 -1.26 -7.46
C LEU A 166 16.52 -2.62 -7.89
N GLN A 167 16.86 -2.81 -9.17
CA GLN A 167 17.29 -4.13 -9.67
C GLN A 167 18.60 -4.61 -9.05
N ASP A 168 19.50 -3.72 -8.71
CA ASP A 168 20.78 -4.02 -8.04
C ASP A 168 20.59 -4.68 -6.66
N ILE A 169 19.46 -4.44 -5.98
CA ILE A 169 19.11 -5.14 -4.74
C ILE A 169 18.95 -6.66 -4.99
N PHE A 170 18.48 -7.03 -6.18
CA PHE A 170 18.17 -8.41 -6.56
C PHE A 170 19.31 -9.10 -7.33
N LYS A 171 20.46 -8.43 -7.51
CA LYS A 171 21.65 -8.98 -8.19
C LYS A 171 21.33 -9.51 -9.60
N GLU A 172 21.94 -10.62 -10.02
CA GLU A 172 21.71 -11.26 -11.33
C GLU A 172 20.31 -11.87 -11.48
N SER A 173 19.60 -12.07 -10.38
CA SER A 173 18.20 -12.49 -10.46
C SER A 173 17.35 -11.28 -10.90
N LYS A 174 16.53 -11.47 -11.93
CA LYS A 174 15.57 -10.47 -12.41
C LYS A 174 14.16 -10.89 -12.02
N PRO A 175 13.82 -10.87 -10.71
CA PRO A 175 12.50 -11.30 -10.29
C PRO A 175 11.44 -10.30 -10.76
N ASN A 176 10.22 -10.78 -10.94
CA ASN A 176 9.04 -9.93 -11.10
C ASN A 176 8.50 -9.49 -9.71
N VAL A 177 7.57 -8.54 -9.71
CA VAL A 177 6.96 -7.97 -8.50
C VAL A 177 6.31 -9.06 -7.63
N GLU A 178 5.61 -10.03 -8.24
CA GLU A 178 4.97 -11.13 -7.49
C GLU A 178 6.01 -11.99 -6.75
N GLN A 179 7.11 -12.35 -7.44
CA GLN A 179 8.20 -13.13 -6.87
C GLN A 179 8.87 -12.40 -5.70
N VAL A 180 9.10 -11.10 -5.83
CA VAL A 180 9.65 -10.26 -4.76
C VAL A 180 8.75 -10.25 -3.54
N ARG A 181 7.44 -10.03 -3.74
CA ARG A 181 6.44 -10.02 -2.65
C ARG A 181 6.37 -11.37 -1.93
N ARG A 182 6.26 -12.47 -2.69
CA ARG A 182 6.25 -13.84 -2.16
C ARG A 182 7.52 -14.17 -1.37
N TYR A 183 8.67 -13.74 -1.89
CA TYR A 183 9.95 -13.92 -1.20
C TYR A 183 9.96 -13.18 0.13
N PHE A 184 9.66 -11.89 0.17
CA PHE A 184 9.71 -11.13 1.43
C PHE A 184 8.65 -11.55 2.46
N ARG A 185 7.52 -12.12 2.01
CA ARG A 185 6.50 -12.74 2.88
C ARG A 185 6.87 -14.13 3.37
N ALA A 186 7.93 -14.74 2.85
CA ALA A 186 8.28 -16.14 3.15
C ALA A 186 7.14 -17.13 2.87
N ALA A 187 6.42 -16.91 1.77
CA ALA A 187 5.26 -17.70 1.37
C ALA A 187 5.55 -19.19 1.18
N ASP A 188 6.82 -19.54 0.93
CA ASP A 188 7.33 -20.90 0.74
C ASP A 188 7.46 -21.72 2.04
N LEU A 189 7.32 -21.08 3.21
CA LEU A 189 7.60 -21.69 4.51
C LEU A 189 6.34 -21.76 5.38
N PRO A 190 6.20 -22.77 6.26
CA PRO A 190 5.08 -22.88 7.19
C PRO A 190 5.38 -22.25 8.57
N GLY A 191 4.30 -21.88 9.29
CA GLY A 191 4.29 -21.60 10.73
C GLY A 191 5.39 -20.64 11.23
N ASP A 192 5.99 -20.96 12.37
CA ASP A 192 6.99 -20.10 13.03
C ASP A 192 8.23 -19.82 12.16
N LEU A 193 8.62 -20.78 11.31
CA LEU A 193 9.75 -20.60 10.39
C LEU A 193 9.48 -19.51 9.36
N ARG A 194 8.20 -19.34 8.93
CA ARG A 194 7.79 -18.24 8.05
C ARG A 194 8.04 -16.90 8.72
N GLU A 195 7.58 -16.72 9.96
CA GLU A 195 7.70 -15.44 10.68
C GLU A 195 9.17 -15.06 10.94
N GLU A 196 9.99 -16.04 11.35
CA GLU A 196 11.43 -15.81 11.53
C GLU A 196 12.11 -15.41 10.21
N LYS A 197 11.81 -16.11 9.11
CA LYS A 197 12.40 -15.80 7.80
C LYS A 197 11.87 -14.51 7.22
N LYS A 198 10.58 -14.20 7.36
CA LYS A 198 9.98 -12.92 6.98
C LYS A 198 10.70 -11.77 7.67
N LYS A 199 10.84 -11.82 9.01
CA LYS A 199 11.57 -10.80 9.79
C LYS A 199 13.00 -10.62 9.28
N ASN A 200 13.73 -11.72 9.08
CA ASN A 200 15.10 -11.68 8.57
C ASN A 200 15.21 -11.13 7.14
N ARG A 201 14.28 -11.48 6.24
CA ARG A 201 14.24 -10.99 4.85
C ARG A 201 13.89 -9.50 4.82
N LEU A 202 12.94 -9.04 5.63
CA LEU A 202 12.59 -7.62 5.76
C LEU A 202 13.74 -6.81 6.36
N LEU A 203 14.46 -7.31 7.37
CA LEU A 203 15.66 -6.63 7.89
C LEU A 203 16.74 -6.43 6.82
N LYS A 204 16.92 -7.41 5.91
CA LYS A 204 17.83 -7.26 4.77
C LYS A 204 17.33 -6.22 3.76
N LEU A 205 16.04 -6.21 3.48
CA LEU A 205 15.42 -5.21 2.60
C LEU A 205 15.56 -3.80 3.18
N ALA A 206 15.29 -3.63 4.48
CA ALA A 206 15.45 -2.36 5.18
C ALA A 206 16.88 -1.83 5.01
N LYS A 207 17.90 -2.67 5.26
CA LYS A 207 19.31 -2.29 5.04
C LYS A 207 19.60 -1.87 3.60
N ALA A 208 19.03 -2.56 2.61
CA ALA A 208 19.20 -2.22 1.21
C ALA A 208 18.56 -0.87 0.87
N PHE A 209 17.34 -0.61 1.34
CA PHE A 209 16.67 0.68 1.16
C PHE A 209 17.35 1.81 1.92
N THR A 210 17.82 1.58 3.14
CA THR A 210 18.63 2.56 3.90
C THR A 210 19.83 3.01 3.07
N LYS A 211 20.58 2.07 2.49
CA LYS A 211 21.73 2.37 1.63
C LYS A 211 21.33 3.18 0.39
N LYS A 212 20.25 2.80 -0.29
CA LYS A 212 19.76 3.57 -1.45
C LYS A 212 19.34 4.99 -1.10
N LEU A 213 18.59 5.15 -0.01
CA LEU A 213 18.17 6.47 0.45
C LEU A 213 19.37 7.36 0.82
N GLU A 214 20.46 6.77 1.33
CA GLU A 214 21.71 7.49 1.60
C GLU A 214 22.42 7.95 0.32
N GLU A 215 22.40 7.12 -0.72
CA GLU A 215 23.00 7.40 -2.02
C GLU A 215 22.19 8.42 -2.83
N GLU A 216 20.86 8.25 -2.88
CA GLU A 216 19.95 9.06 -3.70
C GLU A 216 19.55 10.37 -3.00
N PHE A 217 19.38 10.36 -1.67
CA PHE A 217 18.85 11.48 -0.91
C PHE A 217 19.71 11.82 0.33
N PRO A 218 21.01 12.13 0.16
CA PRO A 218 21.95 12.27 1.28
C PRO A 218 21.56 13.35 2.30
N ARG A 219 20.77 14.37 1.89
CA ARG A 219 20.29 15.45 2.75
C ARG A 219 19.04 15.09 3.56
N GLU A 220 18.19 14.21 3.04
CA GLU A 220 16.89 13.85 3.63
C GLU A 220 16.85 12.42 4.16
N LYS A 221 17.97 11.69 4.08
CA LYS A 221 18.09 10.27 4.45
C LYS A 221 17.50 9.94 5.83
N GLU A 222 17.78 10.75 6.85
CA GLU A 222 17.33 10.48 8.22
C GLU A 222 15.81 10.57 8.33
N ASN A 223 15.19 11.50 7.60
CA ASN A 223 13.74 11.63 7.55
C ASN A 223 13.11 10.50 6.75
N LEU A 224 13.63 10.20 5.57
CA LEU A 224 13.08 9.15 4.69
C LEU A 224 13.25 7.74 5.30
N GLN A 225 14.35 7.49 6.02
CA GLN A 225 14.57 6.23 6.73
C GLN A 225 13.50 5.97 7.81
N LYS A 226 12.88 7.01 8.39
CA LYS A 226 11.73 6.84 9.30
C LYS A 226 10.52 6.21 8.59
N GLY A 227 10.42 6.31 7.27
CA GLY A 227 9.40 5.59 6.49
C GLY A 227 9.53 4.07 6.56
N LEU A 228 10.71 3.54 6.91
CA LEU A 228 10.95 2.11 7.14
C LEU A 228 10.54 1.64 8.55
N SER A 229 10.15 2.58 9.42
CA SER A 229 9.71 2.32 10.80
C SER A 229 8.19 2.38 10.93
N LYS A 230 7.66 1.89 12.05
CA LYS A 230 6.22 1.96 12.35
C LYS A 230 5.72 3.40 12.45
N GLU A 231 6.57 4.31 12.94
CA GLU A 231 6.24 5.71 13.18
C GLU A 231 6.01 6.49 11.89
N GLY A 232 6.57 6.05 10.77
CA GLY A 232 6.52 6.71 9.47
C GLY A 232 7.37 7.98 9.37
N CYS A 233 7.58 8.43 8.14
CA CYS A 233 8.22 9.71 7.83
C CYS A 233 7.20 10.85 7.93
N ALA A 234 7.45 11.82 8.80
CA ALA A 234 6.63 13.03 8.92
C ALA A 234 7.06 14.08 7.90
N LEU A 235 6.08 14.76 7.29
CA LEU A 235 6.31 15.84 6.35
C LEU A 235 5.88 17.17 6.97
N PRO A 236 6.66 18.26 6.83
CA PRO A 236 6.25 19.57 7.32
C PRO A 236 4.88 19.97 6.78
N GLY A 237 3.97 20.42 7.65
CA GLY A 237 2.64 20.91 7.25
C GLY A 237 1.66 19.84 6.77
N GLU A 238 1.99 18.55 6.90
CA GLU A 238 1.08 17.45 6.55
C GLU A 238 0.96 16.46 7.74
N ALA A 239 -0.27 16.04 8.03
CA ALA A 239 -0.57 15.15 9.14
C ALA A 239 -0.39 13.67 8.76
N LEU A 240 -0.64 13.34 7.48
CA LEU A 240 -0.47 12.02 6.94
C LEU A 240 1.02 11.70 6.77
N LYS A 241 1.47 10.64 7.43
CA LYS A 241 2.85 10.20 7.38
C LYS A 241 3.09 9.25 6.20
N LEU A 242 4.31 9.29 5.68
CA LEU A 242 4.80 8.39 4.65
C LEU A 242 5.36 7.11 5.29
N ASN A 243 4.69 5.99 5.10
CA ASN A 243 5.20 4.65 5.44
C ASN A 243 5.64 3.93 4.17
N ILE A 244 6.62 3.05 4.26
CA ILE A 244 7.14 2.29 3.11
C ILE A 244 6.59 0.87 3.16
N TYR A 245 5.87 0.45 2.13
CA TYR A 245 5.44 -0.92 1.96
C TYR A 245 6.65 -1.83 1.66
N PRO A 246 6.74 -3.05 2.24
CA PRO A 246 5.77 -3.72 3.11
C PRO A 246 6.07 -3.60 4.62
N PHE A 247 6.89 -2.63 5.05
CA PHE A 247 7.31 -2.56 6.46
C PHE A 247 6.14 -2.18 7.37
N PHE A 248 6.00 -2.91 8.48
CA PHE A 248 4.98 -2.65 9.52
C PHE A 248 3.53 -2.61 9.01
N PHE A 249 3.26 -3.11 7.80
CA PHE A 249 1.94 -3.06 7.19
C PHE A 249 0.92 -3.83 8.02
N GLU A 250 1.20 -5.10 8.33
CA GLU A 250 0.31 -5.97 9.08
C GLU A 250 0.07 -5.44 10.51
N GLU A 251 1.10 -4.88 11.14
CA GLU A 251 0.97 -4.22 12.44
C GLU A 251 0.04 -3.01 12.38
N TRP A 252 0.11 -2.20 11.30
CA TRP A 252 -0.82 -1.07 11.11
C TRP A 252 -2.25 -1.54 10.94
N ILE A 253 -2.47 -2.59 10.15
CA ILE A 253 -3.81 -3.16 10.02
C ILE A 253 -4.30 -3.69 11.38
N ALA A 254 -3.45 -4.37 12.17
CA ALA A 254 -3.79 -4.87 13.50
C ALA A 254 -4.22 -3.77 14.46
N ASP A 255 -3.52 -2.63 14.46
CA ASP A 255 -3.89 -1.49 15.29
C ASP A 255 -5.22 -0.89 14.86
N LEU A 256 -5.41 -0.67 13.55
CA LEU A 256 -6.64 -0.07 13.00
C LEU A 256 -7.87 -0.95 13.17
N MET A 257 -7.71 -2.29 13.26
CA MET A 257 -8.81 -3.21 13.55
C MET A 257 -9.21 -3.21 15.03
N LYS A 258 -8.27 -2.87 15.93
CA LYS A 258 -8.49 -2.74 17.38
C LYS A 258 -9.08 -1.40 17.79
N GLU A 259 -9.01 -0.38 16.94
CA GLU A 259 -9.60 0.92 17.23
C GLU A 259 -11.12 0.90 16.94
N PRO A 260 -11.98 1.00 17.96
CA PRO A 260 -13.20 1.77 17.86
C PRO A 260 -12.95 3.11 18.54
N LYS A 261 -13.02 4.22 17.81
CA LYS A 261 -13.06 5.54 18.45
C LYS A 261 -14.52 6.00 18.52
N PRO A 262 -15.12 6.08 19.73
CA PRO A 262 -16.43 6.69 19.93
C PRO A 262 -16.43 8.20 19.63
#